data_AF-H1VC13-F1
#
_entry.id   AF-H1VC13-F1
#
_cell.length_a   1.000
_cell.length_b   1.000
_cell.length_c   1.000
_cell.angle_alpha   90.00
_cell.angle_beta   90.00
_cell.angle_gamma   90.00
#
_symmetry.space_group_name_H-M   'P 1'
#
loop_
_entity.id
_entity.type
_entity.pdbx_description
1 polymer ?
#
loop_
_entity_poly.entity_id
_entity_poly.type
_entity_poly.pdbx_seq_one_letter_code
_entity_poly.pdbx_strand_id
1 'polypeptide(L)'
;MVQFSTLLIAATACLVAAAPHGAQKSKAIVSRGAPAPGDELTLSKTNNNMDDGTFDANGGDITFKVGNKLGEGSAGRIYSIDCNGNAACNELGRVVLKHYIDNSQAGGERNNLAKIGELKAVKSSNGDEFTLLTQWDGVKFSELPTYQRLSQNTEENYDALVEFVDSAISKITDDAKAYITNNLIFHEDVNDANVLMQESDGKITSAKVIDWDKATIISADN
;
A
#
# COMPACT_ATOMS: atom_id res chain seq x y z
N MET A 1 5.18 30.90 -24.45
CA MET A 1 4.31 29.86 -25.03
C MET A 1 5.09 28.56 -24.92
N VAL A 2 4.90 27.83 -23.83
CA VAL A 2 5.71 26.65 -23.49
C VAL A 2 4.95 25.42 -23.96
N GLN A 3 5.52 24.71 -24.94
CA GLN A 3 5.03 23.46 -25.49
C GLN A 3 5.43 22.34 -24.52
N PHE A 4 4.46 21.71 -23.86
CA PHE A 4 4.70 20.47 -23.12
C PHE A 4 4.60 19.30 -24.08
N SER A 5 5.74 18.71 -24.38
CA SER A 5 5.86 17.49 -25.17
C SER A 5 5.45 16.29 -24.33
N THR A 6 4.60 15.47 -24.93
CA THR A 6 4.11 14.16 -24.51
C THR A 6 5.27 13.22 -24.14
N LEU A 7 5.30 12.74 -22.89
CA LEU A 7 6.22 11.70 -22.46
C LEU A 7 5.57 10.33 -22.62
N LEU A 8 6.15 9.55 -23.53
CA LEU A 8 5.78 8.19 -23.90
C LEU A 8 6.45 7.21 -22.92
N ILE A 9 5.69 6.41 -22.17
CA ILE A 9 6.25 5.38 -21.28
C ILE A 9 6.51 4.12 -22.12
N ALA A 10 7.79 3.78 -22.29
CA ALA A 10 8.23 2.54 -22.91
C ALA A 10 8.73 1.56 -21.85
N ALA A 11 8.01 0.45 -21.64
CA ALA A 11 8.46 -0.65 -20.80
C ALA A 11 9.48 -1.50 -21.56
N THR A 12 10.70 -1.61 -21.04
CA THR A 12 11.74 -2.48 -21.59
C THR A 12 12.04 -3.58 -20.58
N ALA A 13 11.72 -4.83 -20.92
CA ALA A 13 12.13 -6.00 -20.16
C ALA A 13 13.56 -6.38 -20.55
N CYS A 14 14.46 -6.51 -19.56
CA CYS A 14 15.79 -7.07 -19.78
C CYS A 14 16.03 -8.20 -18.78
N LEU A 15 16.09 -9.43 -19.31
CA LEU A 15 16.57 -10.62 -18.62
C LEU A 15 18.08 -10.52 -18.44
N VAL A 16 18.58 -10.68 -17.21
CA VAL A 16 19.98 -11.04 -16.97
C VAL A 16 20.05 -12.19 -15.98
N ALA A 17 20.64 -13.29 -16.44
CA ALA A 17 21.01 -14.44 -15.61
C ALA A 17 22.27 -14.10 -14.80
N ALA A 18 22.25 -14.39 -13.50
CA ALA A 18 23.44 -14.34 -12.64
C ALA A 18 23.77 -15.74 -12.10
N ALA A 19 25.02 -16.14 -12.28
CA ALA A 19 25.61 -17.41 -11.84
C ALA A 19 25.89 -17.40 -10.31
N PRO A 20 26.01 -18.58 -9.66
CA PRO A 20 25.93 -18.70 -8.21
C PRO A 20 27.30 -18.45 -7.56
N HIS A 21 27.34 -17.71 -6.44
CA HIS A 21 28.51 -17.64 -5.56
C HIS A 21 28.08 -17.92 -4.10
N GLY A 22 28.97 -18.64 -3.40
CA GLY A 22 28.71 -19.45 -2.21
C GLY A 22 27.97 -18.77 -1.05
N ALA A 23 26.95 -19.47 -0.55
CA ALA A 23 26.28 -19.13 0.70
C ALA A 23 27.01 -19.78 1.88
N GLN A 24 27.49 -18.92 2.77
CA GLN A 24 27.94 -19.26 4.12
C GLN A 24 26.74 -19.78 4.92
N LYS A 25 26.88 -20.93 5.60
CA LYS A 25 25.81 -21.55 6.41
C LYS A 25 25.46 -20.67 7.62
N SER A 26 24.47 -19.80 7.47
CA SER A 26 23.74 -19.23 8.61
C SER A 26 22.77 -20.28 9.15
N LYS A 27 22.71 -20.41 10.48
CA LYS A 27 21.69 -21.24 11.14
C LYS A 27 20.32 -20.77 10.68
N ALA A 28 19.54 -21.67 10.06
CA ALA A 28 18.17 -21.41 9.66
C ALA A 28 17.36 -20.99 10.89
N ILE A 29 16.99 -19.71 10.94
CA ILE A 29 15.91 -19.24 11.79
C ILE A 29 14.63 -19.77 11.14
N VAL A 30 13.87 -20.58 11.88
CA VAL A 30 12.61 -21.12 11.40
C VAL A 30 11.61 -19.97 11.35
N SER A 31 11.37 -19.42 10.15
CA SER A 31 10.20 -18.55 9.91
C SER A 31 8.97 -19.33 10.35
N ARG A 32 8.13 -18.70 11.19
CA ARG A 32 6.91 -19.35 11.69
C ARG A 32 5.79 -19.35 10.65
N GLY A 33 6.04 -18.81 9.46
CA GLY A 33 5.03 -18.65 8.42
C GLY A 33 4.07 -17.51 8.74
N ALA A 34 3.11 -17.31 7.84
CA ALA A 34 2.12 -16.24 7.98
C ALA A 34 1.33 -16.34 9.29
N PRO A 35 1.01 -15.21 9.95
CA PRO A 35 0.25 -15.23 11.20
C PRO A 35 -1.15 -15.81 10.97
N ALA A 36 -1.63 -16.57 11.94
CA ALA A 36 -2.98 -17.12 11.94
C ALA A 36 -3.99 -16.09 12.50
N PRO A 37 -5.25 -16.10 12.05
CA PRO A 37 -6.30 -15.33 12.71
C PRO A 37 -6.41 -15.70 14.19
N GLY A 38 -6.43 -14.69 15.05
CA GLY A 38 -6.44 -14.81 16.51
C GLY A 38 -5.06 -14.72 17.17
N ASP A 39 -3.96 -14.83 16.40
CA ASP A 39 -2.61 -14.64 16.92
C ASP A 39 -2.47 -13.23 17.51
N GLU A 40 -1.83 -13.13 18.68
CA GLU A 40 -1.50 -11.85 19.29
C GLU A 40 -0.12 -11.40 18.83
N LEU A 41 -0.03 -10.17 18.32
CA LEU A 41 1.23 -9.56 17.91
C LEU A 41 1.43 -8.24 18.63
N THR A 42 2.65 -8.05 19.11
CA THR A 42 3.16 -6.75 19.58
C THR A 42 4.13 -6.21 18.55
N LEU A 43 3.84 -5.02 18.02
CA LEU A 43 4.67 -4.21 17.12
C LEU A 43 5.11 -2.93 17.84
N SER A 44 6.21 -2.33 17.43
CA SER A 44 6.70 -1.07 17.99
C SER A 44 6.16 0.10 17.17
N LYS A 45 5.45 1.03 17.83
CA LYS A 45 4.90 2.24 17.23
C LYS A 45 6.02 3.10 16.65
N THR A 46 5.75 3.69 15.49
CA THR A 46 6.72 4.52 14.80
C THR A 46 6.51 6.01 15.07
N ASN A 47 7.61 6.75 15.12
CA ASN A 47 7.62 8.20 14.95
C ASN A 47 8.14 8.50 13.54
N ASN A 48 7.25 8.95 12.65
CA ASN A 48 7.60 9.18 11.26
C ASN A 48 8.24 10.56 11.08
N ASN A 49 9.33 10.62 10.33
CA ASN A 49 9.83 11.84 9.75
C ASN A 49 9.29 11.98 8.32
N MET A 50 8.25 12.81 8.16
CA MET A 50 7.61 13.03 6.87
C MET A 50 8.44 13.87 5.91
N ASP A 51 9.54 14.49 6.36
CA ASP A 51 10.39 15.33 5.52
C ASP A 51 11.38 14.52 4.69
N ASP A 52 11.87 13.39 5.20
CA ASP A 52 12.84 12.52 4.52
C ASP A 52 12.32 11.10 4.24
N GLY A 53 11.17 10.74 4.80
CA GLY A 53 10.63 9.38 4.69
C GLY A 53 11.40 8.38 5.55
N THR A 54 11.85 8.79 6.73
CA THR A 54 12.45 7.90 7.73
C THR A 54 11.52 7.74 8.93
N PHE A 55 11.86 6.81 9.81
CA PHE A 55 11.13 6.62 11.07
C PHE A 55 12.04 6.00 12.12
N ASP A 56 11.69 6.22 13.39
CA ASP A 56 12.16 5.38 14.50
C ASP A 56 11.02 4.50 15.02
N ALA A 57 11.37 3.43 15.75
CA ALA A 57 10.41 2.50 16.34
C ALA A 57 10.38 2.63 17.88
N ASN A 58 10.42 3.86 18.40
CA ASN A 58 10.50 4.15 19.84
C ASN A 58 9.16 4.67 20.42
N GLY A 59 8.07 4.61 19.67
CA GLY A 59 6.76 5.14 20.07
C GLY A 59 6.01 4.31 21.12
N GLY A 60 6.61 3.23 21.63
CA GLY A 60 6.00 2.28 22.54
C GLY A 60 5.39 1.06 21.83
N ASP A 61 4.87 0.13 22.63
CA ASP A 61 4.36 -1.16 22.14
C ASP A 61 2.87 -1.11 21.79
N ILE A 62 2.53 -1.68 20.63
CA ILE A 62 1.17 -1.82 20.12
C ILE A 62 0.85 -3.30 20.05
N THR A 63 -0.08 -3.75 20.89
CA THR A 63 -0.53 -5.14 20.93
C THR A 63 -1.94 -5.25 20.38
N PHE A 64 -2.16 -6.25 19.52
CA PHE A 64 -3.44 -6.51 18.86
C PHE A 64 -3.56 -8.00 18.49
N LYS A 65 -4.78 -8.44 18.19
CA LYS A 65 -5.02 -9.75 17.57
C LYS A 65 -5.11 -9.62 16.05
N VAL A 66 -4.49 -10.55 15.34
CA VAL A 66 -4.60 -10.67 13.89
C VAL A 66 -6.00 -11.14 13.54
N GLY A 67 -6.64 -10.45 12.60
CA GLY A 67 -7.96 -10.78 12.10
C GLY A 67 -7.92 -11.63 10.82
N ASN A 68 -8.92 -11.44 9.97
CA ASN A 68 -9.03 -12.16 8.71
C ASN A 68 -8.08 -11.58 7.66
N LYS A 69 -7.59 -12.43 6.75
CA LYS A 69 -6.86 -11.98 5.57
C LYS A 69 -7.82 -11.19 4.67
N LEU A 70 -7.47 -9.95 4.38
CA LEU A 70 -8.21 -9.05 3.49
C LEU A 70 -7.73 -9.15 2.05
N GLY A 71 -6.44 -9.44 1.85
CA GLY A 71 -5.83 -9.54 0.52
C GLY A 71 -4.45 -10.17 0.54
N GLU A 72 -3.98 -10.56 -0.64
CA GLU A 72 -2.64 -11.08 -0.88
C GLU A 72 -2.17 -10.62 -2.25
N GLY A 73 -0.95 -10.08 -2.31
CA GLY A 73 -0.26 -9.70 -3.52
C GLY A 73 1.15 -10.28 -3.54
N SER A 74 1.97 -9.88 -4.52
CA SER A 74 3.35 -10.33 -4.61
C SER A 74 4.21 -9.86 -3.44
N ALA A 75 3.94 -8.67 -2.90
CA ALA A 75 4.71 -8.09 -1.80
C ALA A 75 4.38 -8.68 -0.43
N GLY A 76 3.13 -9.11 -0.23
CA GLY A 76 2.70 -9.57 1.08
C GLY A 76 1.22 -9.86 1.21
N ARG A 77 0.81 -10.08 2.46
CA ARG A 77 -0.56 -10.36 2.87
C ARG A 77 -1.06 -9.24 3.77
N ILE A 78 -2.31 -8.84 3.56
CA ILE A 78 -2.98 -7.82 4.36
C ILE A 78 -4.01 -8.49 5.25
N TYR A 79 -4.03 -8.14 6.53
CA TYR A 79 -4.96 -8.65 7.52
C TYR A 79 -5.67 -7.50 8.23
N SER A 80 -6.94 -7.71 8.59
CA SER A 80 -7.56 -6.87 9.61
C SER A 80 -6.89 -7.12 10.96
N ILE A 81 -7.06 -6.20 11.89
CA ILE A 81 -6.63 -6.39 13.27
C ILE A 81 -7.79 -6.10 14.22
N ASP A 82 -7.71 -6.65 15.42
CA ASP A 82 -8.58 -6.34 16.54
C ASP A 82 -7.75 -5.85 17.73
N CYS A 83 -7.93 -4.58 18.08
CA CYS A 83 -7.26 -3.98 19.23
C CYS A 83 -7.75 -4.53 20.58
N ASN A 84 -8.85 -5.28 20.64
CA ASN A 84 -9.41 -5.86 21.88
C ASN A 84 -9.55 -4.84 23.03
N GLY A 85 -9.86 -3.58 22.72
CA GLY A 85 -9.95 -2.50 23.71
C GLY A 85 -8.61 -1.94 24.20
N ASN A 86 -7.48 -2.35 23.63
CA ASN A 86 -6.17 -1.75 23.91
C ASN A 86 -6.14 -0.29 23.46
N ALA A 87 -5.96 0.64 24.41
CA ALA A 87 -6.00 2.08 24.16
C ALA A 87 -4.95 2.53 23.14
N ALA A 88 -3.69 2.08 23.29
CA ALA A 88 -2.60 2.48 22.39
C ALA A 88 -2.84 2.02 20.95
N CYS A 89 -3.41 0.82 20.76
CA CYS A 89 -3.82 0.33 19.45
C CYS A 89 -4.99 1.14 18.87
N ASN A 90 -6.02 1.40 19.68
CA ASN A 90 -7.20 2.18 19.26
C ASN A 90 -6.83 3.63 18.87
N GLU A 91 -5.84 4.22 19.52
CA GLU A 91 -5.33 5.56 19.21
C GLU A 91 -4.66 5.67 17.83
N LEU A 92 -4.26 4.55 17.22
CA LEU A 92 -3.75 4.54 15.85
C LEU A 92 -4.83 4.81 14.80
N GLY A 93 -6.11 4.77 15.20
CA GLY A 93 -7.24 4.80 14.29
C GLY A 93 -7.42 3.48 13.56
N ARG A 94 -7.98 3.54 12.34
CA ARG A 94 -8.22 2.34 11.54
C ARG A 94 -6.94 1.92 10.82
N VAL A 95 -6.46 0.71 11.11
CA VAL A 95 -5.20 0.19 10.58
C VAL A 95 -5.36 -1.27 10.15
N VAL A 96 -4.49 -1.70 9.23
CA VAL A 96 -4.33 -3.09 8.80
C VAL A 96 -2.91 -3.55 9.01
N LEU A 97 -2.72 -4.85 9.13
CA LEU A 97 -1.41 -5.48 9.21
C LEU A 97 -0.97 -5.95 7.81
N LYS A 98 0.17 -5.47 7.33
CA LYS A 98 0.92 -6.10 6.23
C LYS A 98 1.97 -7.04 6.81
N HIS A 99 1.95 -8.28 6.33
CA HIS A 99 3.01 -9.27 6.53
C HIS A 99 3.70 -9.51 5.19
N TYR A 100 5.01 -9.28 5.12
CA TYR A 100 5.77 -9.37 3.89
C TYR A 100 6.06 -10.83 3.52
N ILE A 101 5.94 -11.16 2.24
CA ILE A 101 6.42 -12.44 1.70
C ILE A 101 7.90 -12.30 1.34
N ASP A 102 8.27 -11.17 0.74
CA ASP A 102 9.65 -10.78 0.47
C ASP A 102 10.05 -9.65 1.42
N ASN A 103 10.83 -10.00 2.45
CA ASN A 103 11.27 -9.04 3.46
C ASN A 103 12.18 -7.94 2.90
N SER A 104 12.80 -8.14 1.74
CA SER A 104 13.66 -7.12 1.13
C SER A 104 12.89 -5.86 0.74
N GLN A 105 11.57 -5.98 0.53
CA GLN A 105 10.68 -4.87 0.18
C GLN A 105 10.24 -4.03 1.39
N ALA A 106 10.31 -4.60 2.61
CA ALA A 106 9.78 -3.96 3.79
C ALA A 106 10.46 -2.61 4.11
N GLY A 107 11.78 -2.53 3.93
CA GLY A 107 12.53 -1.30 4.21
C GLY A 107 12.12 -0.12 3.33
N GLY A 108 12.09 -0.32 2.02
CA GLY A 108 11.71 0.72 1.05
C GLY A 108 10.26 1.17 1.24
N GLU A 109 9.33 0.23 1.35
CA GLU A 109 7.91 0.57 1.54
C GLU A 109 7.66 1.28 2.87
N ARG A 110 8.27 0.86 3.98
CA ARG A 110 8.11 1.54 5.27
C ARG A 110 8.58 3.00 5.22
N ASN A 111 9.68 3.27 4.54
CA ASN A 111 10.16 4.64 4.34
C ASN A 111 9.15 5.48 3.53
N ASN A 112 8.61 4.91 2.45
CA ASN A 112 7.57 5.55 1.64
C ASN A 112 6.29 5.79 2.45
N LEU A 113 5.85 4.82 3.26
CA LEU A 113 4.71 4.98 4.18
C LEU A 113 4.98 6.02 5.27
N ALA A 114 6.21 6.12 5.78
CA ALA A 114 6.59 7.14 6.75
C ALA A 114 6.54 8.55 6.12
N LYS A 115 6.99 8.68 4.86
CA LYS A 115 6.95 9.94 4.08
C LYS A 115 5.54 10.51 3.94
N ILE A 116 4.54 9.64 3.83
CA ILE A 116 3.12 10.03 3.71
C ILE A 116 2.34 9.97 5.04
N GLY A 117 3.01 9.65 6.16
CA GLY A 117 2.38 9.61 7.49
C GLY A 117 1.47 8.39 7.74
N GLU A 118 1.56 7.35 6.90
CA GLU A 118 0.70 6.17 6.97
C GLU A 118 1.33 4.97 7.66
N LEU A 119 2.64 5.01 7.91
CA LEU A 119 3.31 4.03 8.76
C LEU A 119 2.91 4.24 10.24
N LYS A 120 2.42 3.20 10.92
CA LYS A 120 1.95 3.29 12.31
C LYS A 120 2.80 2.51 13.30
N ALA A 121 3.20 1.30 12.93
CA ALA A 121 4.04 0.43 13.76
C ALA A 121 4.76 -0.60 12.90
N VAL A 122 5.89 -1.11 13.39
CA VAL A 122 6.70 -2.12 12.69
C VAL A 122 7.16 -3.24 13.62
N LYS A 123 7.50 -4.39 13.06
CA LYS A 123 8.25 -5.44 13.75
C LYS A 123 9.06 -6.24 12.73
N SER A 124 10.29 -6.55 13.12
CA SER A 124 11.16 -7.52 12.47
C SER A 124 11.42 -8.63 13.47
N SER A 125 10.95 -9.85 13.20
CA SER A 125 11.11 -10.95 14.15
C SER A 125 11.22 -12.28 13.44
N ASN A 126 12.23 -13.07 13.80
CA ASN A 126 12.46 -14.41 13.26
C ASN A 126 12.54 -14.49 11.73
N GLY A 127 13.00 -13.40 11.09
CA GLY A 127 13.06 -13.32 9.63
C GLY A 127 11.69 -13.08 8.98
N ASP A 128 10.70 -12.59 9.72
CA ASP A 128 9.43 -12.10 9.20
C ASP A 128 9.32 -10.59 9.47
N GLU A 129 8.80 -9.85 8.50
CA GLU A 129 8.58 -8.41 8.57
C GLU A 129 7.08 -8.09 8.65
N PHE A 130 6.72 -7.20 9.57
CA PHE A 130 5.34 -6.76 9.80
C PHE A 130 5.24 -5.24 9.84
N THR A 131 4.16 -4.70 9.29
CA THR A 131 3.87 -3.27 9.29
C THR A 131 2.39 -3.06 9.62
N LEU A 132 2.08 -2.20 10.59
CA LEU A 132 0.76 -1.57 10.68
C LEU A 132 0.76 -0.31 9.84
N LEU A 133 -0.23 -0.21 8.97
CA LEU A 133 -0.47 0.95 8.11
C LEU A 133 -1.93 1.38 8.18
N THR A 134 -2.20 2.64 7.83
CA THR A 134 -3.57 3.18 7.75
C THR A 134 -4.46 2.28 6.89
N GLN A 135 -5.64 1.93 7.39
CA GLN A 135 -6.67 1.26 6.59
C GLN A 135 -7.47 2.30 5.82
N TRP A 136 -7.72 2.03 4.53
CA TRP A 136 -8.61 2.84 3.72
C TRP A 136 -9.88 2.07 3.34
N ASP A 137 -11.03 2.73 3.42
CA ASP A 137 -12.36 2.13 3.21
C ASP A 137 -12.77 2.15 1.74
N GLY A 138 -12.02 1.49 0.88
CA GLY A 138 -12.37 1.37 -0.52
C GLY A 138 -12.34 -0.08 -0.99
N VAL A 139 -12.81 -0.26 -2.23
CA VAL A 139 -12.76 -1.53 -2.95
C VAL A 139 -12.04 -1.32 -4.29
N LYS A 140 -11.71 -2.41 -4.97
CA LYS A 140 -11.15 -2.31 -6.32
C LYS A 140 -12.19 -1.77 -7.29
N PHE A 141 -11.77 -1.14 -8.39
CA PHE A 141 -12.69 -0.58 -9.38
C PHE A 141 -13.72 -1.62 -9.89
N SER A 142 -13.28 -2.86 -10.11
CA SER A 142 -14.14 -3.97 -10.56
C SER A 142 -15.16 -4.46 -9.53
N GLU A 143 -15.00 -4.06 -8.27
CA GLU A 143 -15.87 -4.40 -7.15
C GLU A 143 -16.90 -3.30 -6.84
N LEU A 144 -16.83 -2.16 -7.54
CA LEU A 144 -17.79 -1.08 -7.39
C LEU A 144 -19.16 -1.47 -7.94
N PRO A 145 -20.26 -1.32 -7.16
CA PRO A 145 -21.61 -1.68 -7.60
C PRO A 145 -22.01 -1.04 -8.93
N THR A 146 -21.64 0.23 -9.17
CA THR A 146 -21.94 0.91 -10.44
C THR A 146 -21.23 0.25 -11.62
N TYR A 147 -19.95 -0.08 -11.48
CA TYR A 147 -19.21 -0.79 -12.52
C TYR A 147 -19.82 -2.17 -12.79
N GLN A 148 -20.13 -2.94 -11.75
CA GLN A 148 -20.74 -4.26 -11.87
C GLN A 148 -22.10 -4.21 -12.58
N ARG A 149 -22.90 -3.16 -12.34
CA ARG A 149 -24.17 -2.95 -13.02
C ARG A 149 -23.99 -2.57 -14.49
N LEU A 150 -23.13 -1.61 -14.80
CA LEU A 150 -22.93 -1.11 -16.18
C LEU A 150 -22.27 -2.17 -17.08
N SER A 151 -21.37 -2.98 -16.53
CA SER A 151 -20.64 -4.03 -17.26
C SER A 151 -21.49 -5.26 -17.65
N GLN A 152 -22.71 -5.40 -17.11
CA GLN A 152 -23.62 -6.50 -17.49
C GLN A 152 -24.20 -6.34 -18.89
N ASN A 153 -24.31 -5.11 -19.39
CA ASN A 153 -24.74 -4.83 -20.76
C ASN A 153 -23.92 -3.66 -21.32
N THR A 154 -22.67 -3.95 -21.66
CA THR A 154 -21.68 -2.95 -22.08
C THR A 154 -22.09 -2.20 -23.35
N GLU A 155 -22.85 -2.82 -24.24
CA GLU A 155 -23.25 -2.21 -25.51
C GLU A 155 -24.28 -1.10 -25.30
N GLU A 156 -25.30 -1.34 -24.46
CA GLU A 156 -26.30 -0.33 -24.09
C GLU A 156 -25.74 0.74 -23.13
N ASN A 157 -24.78 0.36 -22.27
CA ASN A 157 -24.24 1.23 -21.23
C ASN A 157 -22.89 1.87 -21.60
N TYR A 158 -22.46 1.78 -22.86
CA TYR A 158 -21.09 2.16 -23.26
C TYR A 158 -20.70 3.57 -22.79
N ASP A 159 -21.52 4.57 -23.10
CA ASP A 159 -21.24 5.96 -22.74
C ASP A 159 -21.18 6.17 -21.22
N ALA A 160 -22.11 5.57 -20.47
CA ALA A 160 -22.11 5.64 -19.02
C ALA A 160 -20.90 4.93 -18.39
N LEU A 161 -20.43 3.84 -19.00
CA LEU A 161 -19.23 3.13 -18.55
C LEU A 161 -17.97 3.95 -18.81
N VAL A 162 -17.88 4.61 -19.97
CA VAL A 162 -16.78 5.53 -20.29
C VAL A 162 -16.74 6.69 -19.28
N GLU A 163 -17.88 7.34 -19.03
CA GLU A 163 -17.97 8.42 -18.03
C GLU A 163 -17.56 7.96 -16.62
N PHE A 164 -17.95 6.74 -16.24
CA PHE A 164 -17.60 6.18 -14.94
C PHE A 164 -16.10 5.88 -14.82
N VAL A 165 -15.49 5.32 -15.88
CA VAL A 165 -14.04 5.08 -15.95
C VAL A 165 -13.27 6.39 -15.93
N ASP A 166 -13.69 7.40 -16.68
CA ASP A 166 -13.04 8.72 -16.72
C ASP A 166 -13.10 9.40 -15.34
N SER A 167 -14.22 9.27 -14.63
CA SER A 167 -14.34 9.73 -13.24
C SER A 167 -13.35 9.02 -12.31
N ALA A 168 -13.14 7.71 -12.48
CA ALA A 168 -12.16 6.96 -11.69
C ALA A 168 -10.72 7.42 -11.97
N ILE A 169 -10.36 7.58 -13.25
CA ILE A 169 -9.03 8.07 -13.68
C ILE A 169 -8.77 9.47 -13.11
N SER A 170 -9.77 10.36 -13.14
CA SER A 170 -9.65 11.70 -12.55
C SER A 170 -9.35 11.61 -11.05
N LYS A 171 -10.05 10.77 -10.29
CA LYS A 171 -9.84 10.63 -8.84
C LYS A 171 -8.50 10.00 -8.49
N ILE A 172 -8.03 9.02 -9.25
CA ILE A 172 -6.67 8.48 -9.11
C ILE A 172 -5.63 9.57 -9.34
N THR A 173 -5.82 10.35 -10.41
CA THR A 173 -4.88 11.42 -10.78
C THR A 173 -4.81 12.49 -9.70
N ASP A 174 -5.96 12.88 -9.12
CA ASP A 174 -6.02 13.86 -8.03
C ASP A 174 -5.26 13.36 -6.79
N ASP A 175 -5.46 12.10 -6.38
CA ASP A 175 -4.77 11.50 -5.23
C ASP A 175 -3.26 11.37 -5.49
N ALA A 176 -2.86 10.84 -6.64
CA ALA A 176 -1.44 10.72 -7.03
C ALA A 176 -0.73 12.08 -7.04
N LYS A 177 -1.38 13.12 -7.60
CA LYS A 177 -0.85 14.49 -7.60
C LYS A 177 -0.71 15.05 -6.19
N ALA A 178 -1.62 14.71 -5.28
CA ALA A 178 -1.54 15.18 -3.90
C ALA A 178 -0.26 14.69 -3.22
N TYR A 179 0.17 13.44 -3.43
CA TYR A 179 1.44 12.97 -2.86
C TYR A 179 2.66 13.62 -3.49
N ILE A 180 2.68 13.83 -4.81
CA ILE A 180 3.80 14.51 -5.46
C ILE A 180 3.91 15.94 -4.91
N THR A 181 2.78 16.64 -4.78
CA THR A 181 2.75 18.05 -4.36
C THR A 181 3.05 18.23 -2.87
N ASN A 182 2.45 17.38 -2.02
CA ASN A 182 2.48 17.57 -0.57
C ASN A 182 3.59 16.76 0.12
N ASN A 183 3.98 15.64 -0.48
CA ASN A 183 4.90 14.67 0.12
C ASN A 183 6.13 14.41 -0.76
N LEU A 184 6.32 15.11 -1.89
CA LEU A 184 7.48 14.93 -2.76
C LEU A 184 7.79 13.45 -3.01
N ILE A 185 6.76 12.65 -3.32
CA ILE A 185 6.90 11.22 -3.56
C ILE A 185 6.09 10.86 -4.80
N PHE A 186 6.69 10.03 -5.66
CA PHE A 186 6.10 9.55 -6.89
C PHE A 186 5.86 8.05 -6.81
N HIS A 187 4.67 7.60 -7.22
CA HIS A 187 4.31 6.19 -7.24
C HIS A 187 4.50 5.61 -8.64
N GLU A 188 5.40 4.64 -8.80
CA GLU A 188 5.79 4.12 -10.12
C GLU A 188 4.85 3.02 -10.63
N ASP A 189 4.02 2.46 -9.76
CA ASP A 189 3.15 1.31 -10.05
C ASP A 189 1.66 1.59 -9.79
N VAL A 190 1.16 2.71 -10.33
CA VAL A 190 -0.27 3.06 -10.23
C VAL A 190 -1.07 2.25 -11.25
N ASN A 191 -1.79 1.23 -10.76
CA ASN A 191 -2.64 0.33 -11.56
C ASN A 191 -3.91 -0.06 -10.77
N ASP A 192 -4.82 -0.83 -11.37
CA ASP A 192 -6.10 -1.22 -10.77
C ASP A 192 -5.98 -2.09 -9.50
N ALA A 193 -4.88 -2.84 -9.36
CA ALA A 193 -4.60 -3.62 -8.15
C ALA A 193 -4.11 -2.75 -6.98
N ASN A 194 -3.52 -1.59 -7.30
CA ASN A 194 -2.89 -0.66 -6.35
C ASN A 194 -3.72 0.60 -6.11
N VAL A 195 -5.02 0.53 -6.37
CA VAL A 195 -5.97 1.62 -6.09
C VAL A 195 -7.22 1.06 -5.41
N LEU A 196 -7.61 1.72 -4.32
CA LEU A 196 -8.92 1.54 -3.71
C LEU A 196 -9.81 2.74 -4.03
N MET A 197 -11.11 2.50 -4.22
CA MET A 197 -12.08 3.53 -4.59
C MET A 197 -13.32 3.47 -3.72
N GLN A 198 -13.97 4.62 -3.57
CA GLN A 198 -15.30 4.74 -2.98
C GLN A 198 -16.26 5.34 -4.01
N GLU A 199 -17.51 4.88 -3.96
CA GLU A 199 -18.60 5.45 -4.73
C GLU A 199 -19.77 5.87 -3.84
N SER A 200 -20.54 6.84 -4.33
CA SER A 200 -21.86 7.21 -3.80
C SER A 200 -22.75 7.63 -4.96
N ASP A 201 -23.99 7.14 -4.96
CA ASP A 201 -25.02 7.52 -5.94
C ASP A 201 -24.57 7.43 -7.41
N GLY A 202 -23.85 6.36 -7.75
CA GLY A 202 -23.37 6.12 -9.11
C GLY A 202 -22.13 6.90 -9.51
N LYS A 203 -21.43 7.55 -8.57
CA LYS A 203 -20.26 8.40 -8.84
C LYS A 203 -19.08 8.01 -7.95
N ILE A 204 -17.87 8.05 -8.51
CA ILE A 204 -16.65 7.91 -7.73
C ILE A 204 -16.46 9.16 -6.87
N THR A 205 -16.44 8.99 -5.55
CA THR A 205 -16.25 10.09 -4.60
C THR A 205 -14.79 10.32 -4.28
N SER A 206 -14.00 9.26 -4.25
CA SER A 206 -12.58 9.27 -3.87
C SER A 206 -11.86 8.03 -4.43
N ALA A 207 -10.55 8.17 -4.60
CA ALA A 207 -9.63 7.07 -4.88
C ALA A 207 -8.41 7.22 -3.97
N LYS A 208 -7.73 6.11 -3.70
CA LYS A 208 -6.53 6.03 -2.88
C LYS A 208 -5.51 5.13 -3.55
N VAL A 209 -4.36 5.67 -3.90
CA VAL A 209 -3.19 4.88 -4.31
C VAL A 209 -2.63 4.18 -3.08
N ILE A 210 -2.38 2.87 -3.21
CA ILE A 210 -1.86 1.98 -2.16
C ILE A 210 -0.68 1.17 -2.71
N ASP A 211 -0.04 0.37 -1.86
CA ASP A 211 1.14 -0.45 -2.16
C ASP A 211 2.37 0.37 -2.57
N TRP A 212 2.99 0.98 -1.55
CA TRP A 212 4.05 1.98 -1.72
C TRP A 212 5.45 1.37 -1.87
N ASP A 213 5.57 0.11 -2.26
CA ASP A 213 6.86 -0.59 -2.38
C ASP A 213 7.69 -0.06 -3.57
N LYS A 214 7.01 0.33 -4.66
CA LYS A 214 7.59 0.94 -5.86
C LYS A 214 7.29 2.44 -5.94
N ALA A 215 7.55 3.15 -4.86
CA ALA A 215 7.52 4.60 -4.86
C ALA A 215 8.93 5.18 -4.66
N THR A 216 9.15 6.36 -5.25
CA THR A 216 10.41 7.09 -5.20
C THR A 216 10.18 8.43 -4.51
N ILE A 217 10.89 8.64 -3.40
CA ILE A 217 10.95 9.94 -2.72
C ILE A 217 11.82 10.88 -3.55
N ILE A 218 11.27 12.04 -3.89
CA ILE A 218 11.92 13.11 -4.64
C ILE A 218 12.60 14.03 -3.63
N SER A 219 13.90 14.25 -3.80
CA SER A 219 14.63 15.23 -2.98
C SER A 219 14.12 16.65 -3.27
N ALA A 220 13.92 17.43 -2.20
CA ALA A 220 13.55 18.85 -2.29
C ALA A 220 14.72 19.73 -2.80
N ASP A 221 15.95 19.21 -2.83
CA ASP A 221 17.18 19.95 -3.11
C ASP A 221 17.57 20.04 -4.60
N ASN A 222 16.65 19.71 -5.53
CA ASN A 222 16.90 19.78 -6.98
C ASN A 222 16.48 21.12 -7.59
#